data_AF-A0A2P2KQM6-F1
#
_entry.id   AF-A0A2P2KQM6-F1
#
_cell.length_a   1.000
_cell.length_b   1.000
_cell.length_c   1.000
_cell.angle_alpha   90.00
_cell.angle_beta   90.00
_cell.angle_gamma   90.00
#
_symmetry.space_group_name_H-M   'P 1'
#
loop_
_entity.id
_entity.type
_entity.pdbx_description
1 polymer ?
#
loop_
_entity_poly.entity_id
_entity_poly.type
_entity_poly.pdbx_seq_one_letter_code
_entity_poly.pdbx_strand_id
1 'polypeptide(L)'
;MKMATVDIDNRLPPRLQSEKLSANLIALLPRLSDLPDIIAKDTLVWKLKLLKSAAAYTNSRLHAVKAEVLVLASGQDYMLPSGEEAQRLKSSLQNCKVRYFKENGHTILMEKNINLLTVIKGTGKYRRSQRTDLVSDFLPPSMSEFKHGFDNVGLLCFAACSAMFSTLDNGKIVKGLDGVPKEGPVLLVGYHMLMGMEMYCLAEEFLREKNIMVRGIAHPELFSEKLESSFKEFSLVDWIRVMGAVPVTATNLFKLLSTKSHVLLYPGGAREALHYKGEEHRIIWPDQPEFVRMAARFGATIVPFGAVGEDDVTELVLDYNDLMKIPLVNDYIRNATRNRINIRDESKGEVANQELFIPGLLPKVPGRFYFLFGKPIKTKGREEILQNKENANHLYLEIKSEVERIIDYLLNKRDKDPYRSIIDRTVYRALYTPVREVPAFEP
;
A
#
# COMPACT_ATOMS: atom_id res chain seq x y z
N MET A 1 7.60 34.62 -10.83
CA MET A 1 7.77 33.39 -11.62
C MET A 1 6.46 32.66 -11.86
N LYS A 2 5.74 32.11 -10.85
CA LYS A 2 4.47 31.39 -11.09
C LYS A 2 3.37 32.19 -11.81
N MET A 3 3.17 33.48 -11.48
CA MET A 3 2.25 34.34 -12.25
C MET A 3 2.65 34.47 -13.73
N ALA A 4 3.96 34.40 -14.03
CA ALA A 4 4.47 34.45 -15.38
C ALA A 4 4.33 33.10 -16.13
N THR A 5 4.00 32.02 -15.42
CA THR A 5 3.82 30.68 -16.01
C THR A 5 2.35 30.27 -16.15
N VAL A 6 1.38 31.06 -15.68
CA VAL A 6 -0.05 30.68 -15.61
C VAL A 6 -0.62 30.32 -16.99
N ASP A 7 -0.24 31.04 -18.03
CA ASP A 7 -0.75 30.86 -19.41
C ASP A 7 0.24 30.11 -20.33
N ILE A 8 1.26 29.46 -19.76
CA ILE A 8 2.22 28.68 -20.54
C ILE A 8 1.71 27.23 -20.65
N ASP A 9 1.32 26.83 -21.86
CA ASP A 9 0.94 25.44 -22.14
C ASP A 9 2.19 24.54 -22.14
N ASN A 10 2.20 23.54 -21.26
CA ASN A 10 3.26 22.56 -21.12
C ASN A 10 3.42 21.64 -22.34
N ARG A 11 2.48 21.67 -23.29
CA ARG A 11 2.58 20.95 -24.58
C ARG A 11 3.42 21.69 -25.62
N LEU A 12 3.80 22.94 -25.37
CA LEU A 12 4.64 23.72 -26.28
C LEU A 12 6.10 23.24 -26.26
N PRO A 13 6.85 23.40 -27.36
CA PRO A 13 8.30 23.15 -27.37
C PRO A 13 9.03 23.99 -26.31
N PRO A 14 10.11 23.48 -25.68
CA PRO A 14 10.81 24.16 -24.58
C PRO A 14 11.25 25.61 -24.89
N ARG A 15 11.64 25.87 -26.14
CA ARG A 15 12.03 27.21 -26.61
C ARG A 15 10.87 28.21 -26.60
N LEU A 16 9.67 27.77 -26.97
CA LEU A 16 8.47 28.62 -26.95
C LEU A 16 7.98 28.86 -25.51
N GLN A 17 8.18 27.89 -24.61
CA GLN A 17 7.90 28.07 -23.19
C GLN A 17 8.83 29.12 -22.56
N SER A 18 10.13 29.09 -22.88
CA SER A 18 11.09 30.06 -22.34
C SER A 18 10.88 31.47 -22.89
N GLU A 19 10.54 31.62 -24.18
CA GLU A 19 10.21 32.91 -24.79
C GLU A 19 8.95 33.52 -24.16
N LYS A 20 7.88 32.74 -23.95
CA LYS A 20 6.67 33.19 -23.26
C LYS A 20 6.92 33.53 -21.80
N LEU A 21 7.72 32.74 -21.09
CA LEU A 21 8.09 33.02 -19.70
C LEU A 21 8.84 34.35 -19.59
N SER A 22 9.80 34.59 -20.47
CA SER A 22 10.55 35.86 -20.53
C SER A 22 9.62 37.05 -20.77
N ALA A 23 8.74 36.95 -21.78
CA ALA A 23 7.76 38.00 -22.09
C ALA A 23 6.82 38.28 -20.91
N ASN A 24 6.32 37.24 -20.24
CA ASN A 24 5.44 37.38 -19.08
C ASN A 24 6.16 37.98 -17.87
N LEU A 25 7.45 37.65 -17.67
CA LEU A 25 8.26 38.27 -16.61
C LEU A 25 8.47 39.75 -16.88
N ILE A 26 8.77 40.14 -18.13
CA ILE A 26 8.92 41.53 -18.54
C ILE A 26 7.60 42.29 -18.34
N ALA A 27 6.46 41.69 -18.70
CA ALA A 27 5.13 42.29 -18.52
C ALA A 27 4.73 42.48 -17.03
N LEU A 28 5.38 41.75 -16.11
CA LEU A 28 5.17 41.91 -14.66
C LEU A 28 6.09 42.95 -14.02
N LEU A 29 7.17 43.38 -14.69
CA LEU A 29 8.09 44.38 -14.16
C LEU A 29 7.42 45.73 -13.81
N PRO A 30 6.51 46.29 -14.63
CA PRO A 30 5.81 47.53 -14.29
C PRO A 30 4.90 47.41 -13.06
N ARG A 31 4.44 46.21 -12.70
CA ARG A 31 3.63 45.99 -11.49
C ARG A 31 4.45 46.05 -10.20
N LEU A 32 5.78 45.99 -10.30
CA LEU A 32 6.67 46.16 -9.15
C LEU A 32 6.81 47.65 -8.76
N SER A 33 6.66 48.57 -9.71
CA SER A 33 6.62 50.01 -9.41
C SER A 33 5.34 50.46 -8.72
N ASP A 34 4.26 49.69 -8.82
CA ASP A 34 2.98 49.95 -8.13
C ASP A 34 2.96 49.36 -6.69
N LEU A 35 3.96 48.54 -6.33
CA LEU A 35 4.04 47.90 -5.02
C LEU A 35 4.04 48.89 -3.82
N PRO A 36 4.71 50.07 -3.91
CA PRO A 36 4.63 51.12 -2.89
C PRO A 36 3.23 51.72 -2.72
N ASP A 37 2.44 51.78 -3.80
CA ASP A 37 1.06 52.26 -3.77
C ASP A 37 0.09 51.20 -3.20
N ILE A 38 0.42 49.91 -3.38
CA ILE A 38 -0.34 48.77 -2.84
C ILE A 38 -0.01 48.54 -1.35
N ILE A 39 1.24 48.74 -0.94
CA ILE A 39 1.69 48.59 0.44
C ILE A 39 2.56 49.79 0.83
N ALA A 40 1.93 50.83 1.36
CA ALA A 40 2.61 51.99 1.91
C ALA A 40 3.69 51.57 2.93
N LYS A 41 4.80 52.32 2.98
CA LYS A 41 5.97 52.04 3.84
C LYS A 41 5.58 51.83 5.30
N ASP A 42 4.76 52.72 5.86
CA ASP A 42 4.35 52.63 7.26
C ASP A 42 3.48 51.39 7.53
N THR A 43 2.64 51.01 6.58
CA THR A 43 1.85 49.78 6.61
C THR A 43 2.75 48.55 6.59
N LEU A 44 3.81 48.52 5.77
CA LEU A 44 4.78 47.43 5.75
C LEU A 44 5.52 47.31 7.08
N VAL A 45 6.02 48.43 7.62
CA VAL A 45 6.71 48.47 8.92
C VAL A 45 5.79 47.97 10.04
N TRP A 46 4.54 48.42 10.04
CA TRP A 46 3.54 47.97 11.01
C TRP A 46 3.26 46.46 10.88
N LYS A 47 3.08 45.93 9.66
CA LYS A 47 2.90 44.49 9.42
C LYS A 47 4.09 43.66 9.89
N LEU A 48 5.32 44.12 9.66
CA LEU A 48 6.53 43.43 10.13
C LEU A 48 6.62 43.41 11.67
N LYS A 49 6.28 44.52 12.33
CA LYS A 49 6.19 44.57 13.81
C LYS A 49 5.13 43.61 14.34
N LEU A 50 3.97 43.56 13.69
CA LEU A 50 2.89 42.64 14.04
C LEU A 50 3.34 41.17 13.89
N LEU A 51 3.94 40.81 12.76
CA LEU A 51 4.48 39.47 12.52
C LEU A 51 5.53 39.07 13.56
N LYS A 52 6.46 39.98 13.90
CA LYS A 52 7.48 39.73 14.92
C LYS A 52 6.85 39.46 16.29
N SER A 53 5.87 40.26 16.70
CA SER A 53 5.16 40.08 17.97
C SER A 53 4.36 38.78 17.99
N ALA A 54 3.60 38.50 16.93
CA ALA A 54 2.82 37.27 16.79
C ALA A 54 3.70 36.02 16.78
N ALA A 55 4.82 36.05 16.05
CA ALA A 55 5.78 34.95 16.02
C ALA A 55 6.38 34.67 17.41
N ALA A 56 6.76 35.71 18.16
CA ALA A 56 7.27 35.55 19.53
C ALA A 56 6.19 34.93 20.46
N TYR A 57 4.95 35.43 20.38
CA TYR A 57 3.83 34.89 21.14
C TYR A 57 3.58 33.41 20.82
N THR A 58 3.50 33.05 19.54
CA THR A 58 3.24 31.68 19.08
C THR A 58 4.39 30.74 19.42
N ASN A 59 5.64 31.12 19.17
CA ASN A 59 6.82 30.31 19.47
C ASN A 59 6.91 29.97 20.96
N SER A 60 6.55 30.91 21.85
CA SER A 60 6.53 30.65 23.30
C SER A 60 5.48 29.62 23.72
N ARG A 61 4.50 29.27 22.87
CA ARG A 61 3.36 28.40 23.19
C ARG A 61 3.26 27.14 22.34
N LEU A 62 4.18 26.88 21.42
CA LEU A 62 4.15 25.66 20.60
C LEU A 62 4.09 24.39 21.46
N HIS A 63 4.80 24.38 22.60
CA HIS A 63 4.78 23.29 23.56
C HIS A 63 3.38 22.98 24.14
N ALA A 64 2.45 23.93 24.12
CA ALA A 64 1.09 23.77 24.64
C ALA A 64 0.13 23.14 23.62
N VAL A 65 0.54 23.01 22.35
CA VAL A 65 -0.26 22.38 21.29
C VAL A 65 -0.27 20.86 21.50
N LYS A 66 -1.39 20.35 22.02
CA LYS A 66 -1.63 18.91 22.21
C LYS A 66 -2.28 18.23 21.00
N ALA A 67 -2.89 19.01 20.10
CA ALA A 67 -3.54 18.49 18.91
C ALA A 67 -2.53 17.80 17.97
N GLU A 68 -3.02 16.86 17.17
CA GLU A 68 -2.24 16.27 16.09
C GLU A 68 -1.99 17.33 15.01
N VAL A 69 -0.72 17.48 14.62
CA VAL A 69 -0.31 18.46 13.61
C VAL A 69 0.27 17.73 12.39
N LEU A 70 -0.19 18.11 11.20
CA LEU A 70 0.40 17.72 9.93
C LEU A 70 0.97 18.97 9.26
N VAL A 71 2.29 19.01 9.11
CA VAL A 71 3.01 20.09 8.42
C VAL A 71 3.35 19.62 7.01
N LEU A 72 2.95 20.40 6.02
CA LEU A 72 3.33 20.22 4.62
C LEU A 72 4.36 21.28 4.28
N ALA A 73 5.52 20.86 3.80
CA ALA A 73 6.65 21.74 3.53
C ALA A 73 7.15 21.54 2.11
N SER A 74 7.39 22.64 1.42
CA SER A 74 7.92 22.67 0.06
C SER A 74 9.44 22.80 0.06
N GLY A 75 10.11 22.05 -0.83
CA GLY A 75 11.56 22.08 -0.96
C GLY A 75 12.09 23.13 -1.94
N GLN A 76 11.31 23.52 -2.93
CA GLN A 76 11.62 24.63 -3.84
C GLN A 76 10.86 25.91 -3.45
N ASP A 77 10.65 26.12 -2.15
CA ASP A 77 10.12 27.38 -1.64
C ASP A 77 11.22 28.45 -1.60
N TYR A 78 11.27 29.28 -2.62
CA TYR A 78 12.21 30.40 -2.70
C TYR A 78 11.72 31.66 -1.94
N MET A 79 10.55 31.61 -1.30
CA MET A 79 9.99 32.73 -0.53
C MET A 79 10.24 32.56 0.97
N LEU A 80 10.11 31.34 1.49
CA LEU A 80 10.28 31.02 2.90
C LEU A 80 11.22 29.81 3.06
N PRO A 81 12.01 29.74 4.16
CA PRO A 81 12.83 28.57 4.48
C PRO A 81 11.96 27.42 5.01
N SER A 82 11.00 26.96 4.20
CA SER A 82 9.93 26.03 4.60
C SER A 82 10.46 24.68 5.09
N GLY A 83 11.57 24.18 4.53
CA GLY A 83 12.21 22.95 4.98
C GLY A 83 12.78 23.05 6.40
N GLU A 84 13.57 24.11 6.67
CA GLU A 84 14.15 24.35 7.99
C GLU A 84 13.07 24.61 9.04
N GLU A 85 12.06 25.41 8.69
CA GLU A 85 10.94 25.71 9.58
C GLU A 85 10.13 24.45 9.91
N ALA A 86 9.87 23.58 8.93
CA ALA A 86 9.19 22.33 9.18
C ALA A 86 9.98 21.40 10.12
N GLN A 87 11.30 21.36 9.97
CA GLN A 87 12.17 20.63 10.89
C GLN A 87 12.13 21.22 12.30
N ARG A 88 12.16 22.55 12.44
CA ARG A 88 12.04 23.23 13.74
C ARG A 88 10.69 22.94 14.40
N LEU A 89 9.60 23.02 13.64
CA LEU A 89 8.24 22.72 14.12
C LEU A 89 8.12 21.27 14.56
N LYS A 90 8.68 20.33 13.79
CA LYS A 90 8.71 18.91 14.18
C LYS A 90 9.39 18.68 15.52
N SER A 91 10.50 19.38 15.78
CA SER A 91 11.23 19.28 17.05
C SER A 91 10.53 20.00 18.21
N SER A 92 9.65 20.98 17.93
CA SER A 92 9.02 21.82 18.95
C SER A 92 7.61 21.37 19.34
N LEU A 93 6.90 20.70 18.43
CA LEU A 93 5.52 20.25 18.60
C LEU A 93 5.49 18.77 19.00
N GLN A 94 4.69 18.41 20.00
CA GLN A 94 4.65 17.04 20.54
C GLN A 94 4.12 16.01 19.53
N ASN A 95 3.04 16.33 18.82
CA ASN A 95 2.31 15.39 17.95
C ASN A 95 2.39 15.81 16.47
N CYS A 96 3.59 16.15 15.99
CA CYS A 96 3.80 16.72 14.66
C CYS A 96 4.36 15.71 13.65
N LYS A 97 3.64 15.54 12.55
CA LYS A 97 4.09 14.80 11.36
C LYS A 97 4.42 15.79 10.25
N VAL A 98 5.58 15.62 9.62
CA VAL A 98 6.02 16.44 8.48
C VAL A 98 5.94 15.63 7.20
N ARG A 99 5.45 16.25 6.13
CA ARG A 99 5.59 15.78 4.75
C ARG A 99 6.33 16.85 3.97
N TYR A 100 7.52 16.49 3.49
CA TYR A 100 8.42 17.39 2.78
C TYR A 100 8.39 17.03 1.31
N PHE A 101 7.97 17.98 0.48
CA PHE A 101 7.78 17.85 -0.96
C PHE A 101 8.90 18.57 -1.67
N LYS A 102 9.96 17.84 -1.99
CA LYS A 102 11.26 18.35 -2.41
C LYS A 102 11.15 19.18 -3.69
N GLU A 103 10.28 18.77 -4.61
CA GLU A 103 10.17 19.39 -5.94
C GLU A 103 9.11 20.48 -6.04
N ASN A 104 8.31 20.68 -4.98
CA ASN A 104 7.22 21.64 -4.99
C ASN A 104 7.67 23.03 -4.53
N GLY A 105 7.01 24.06 -5.04
CA GLY A 105 7.26 25.46 -4.71
C GLY A 105 6.35 26.00 -3.59
N HIS A 106 6.43 27.31 -3.36
CA HIS A 106 5.72 28.00 -2.26
C HIS A 106 4.21 27.69 -2.18
N THR A 107 3.53 27.64 -3.33
CA THR A 107 2.07 27.42 -3.40
C THR A 107 1.70 25.93 -3.56
N ILE A 108 2.21 25.07 -2.66
CA ILE A 108 2.10 23.61 -2.75
C ILE A 108 0.67 23.09 -2.99
N LEU A 109 -0.33 23.67 -2.33
CA LEU A 109 -1.72 23.23 -2.42
C LEU A 109 -2.38 23.54 -3.78
N MET A 110 -1.74 24.35 -4.61
CA MET A 110 -2.21 24.69 -5.96
C MET A 110 -1.47 23.91 -7.05
N GLU A 111 -0.51 23.07 -6.69
CA GLU A 111 0.28 22.30 -7.66
C GLU A 111 -0.44 21.02 -8.06
N LYS A 112 -0.42 20.71 -9.36
CA LYS A 112 -1.21 19.61 -9.96
C LYS A 112 -0.84 18.22 -9.45
N ASN A 113 0.38 18.05 -8.95
CA ASN A 113 0.91 16.77 -8.45
C ASN A 113 0.59 16.51 -6.97
N ILE A 114 -0.07 17.45 -6.27
CA ILE A 114 -0.38 17.31 -4.85
C ILE A 114 -1.87 17.09 -4.65
N ASN A 115 -2.22 16.00 -3.97
CA ASN A 115 -3.57 15.75 -3.49
C ASN A 115 -3.60 15.76 -1.96
N LEU A 116 -4.10 16.86 -1.38
CA LEU A 116 -4.17 17.04 0.07
C LEU A 116 -4.96 15.92 0.76
N LEU A 117 -6.06 15.45 0.15
CA LEU A 117 -6.88 14.38 0.72
C LEU A 117 -6.07 13.07 0.79
N THR A 118 -5.31 12.75 -0.26
CA THR A 118 -4.41 11.58 -0.28
C THR A 118 -3.36 11.66 0.82
N VAL A 119 -2.78 12.84 1.04
CA VAL A 119 -1.81 13.06 2.12
C VAL A 119 -2.46 12.86 3.50
N ILE A 120 -3.67 13.38 3.71
CA ILE A 120 -4.41 13.21 4.98
C ILE A 120 -4.77 11.73 5.21
N LYS A 121 -5.20 11.01 4.16
CA LYS A 121 -5.48 9.56 4.21
C LYS A 121 -4.23 8.75 4.54
N GLY A 122 -3.14 8.95 3.80
CA GLY A 122 -1.88 8.21 3.97
C GLY A 122 -1.23 8.44 5.34
N THR A 123 -1.31 9.67 5.84
CA THR A 123 -0.78 10.02 7.17
C THR A 123 -1.62 9.49 8.34
N GLY A 124 -2.80 8.91 8.07
CA GLY A 124 -3.73 8.40 9.07
C GLY A 124 -4.45 9.49 9.87
N LYS A 125 -4.51 10.71 9.35
CA LYS A 125 -5.09 11.88 10.05
C LYS A 125 -6.58 12.09 9.75
N TYR A 126 -7.10 11.47 8.70
CA TYR A 126 -8.54 11.48 8.44
C TYR A 126 -9.25 10.63 9.50
N ARG A 127 -10.25 11.22 10.17
CA ARG A 127 -11.12 10.52 11.13
C ARG A 127 -12.52 11.12 11.14
N ARG A 128 -13.53 10.29 11.40
CA ARG A 128 -14.95 10.69 11.51
C ARG A 128 -15.42 10.87 12.94
N SER A 129 -14.60 10.46 13.91
CA SER A 129 -14.87 10.59 15.34
C SER A 129 -13.69 11.19 16.09
N GLN A 130 -13.83 11.38 17.40
CA GLN A 130 -12.72 11.83 18.25
C GLN A 130 -11.57 10.82 18.28
N ARG A 131 -11.85 9.53 18.07
CA ARG A 131 -10.87 8.45 18.05
C ARG A 131 -10.63 8.00 16.61
N THR A 132 -9.37 7.74 16.28
CA THR A 132 -8.98 7.18 14.98
C THR A 132 -9.36 5.71 14.92
N ASP A 133 -10.04 5.32 13.84
CA ASP A 133 -10.45 3.95 13.55
C ASP A 133 -10.26 3.67 12.05
N LEU A 134 -9.21 2.92 11.71
CA LEU A 134 -8.81 2.67 10.32
C LEU A 134 -9.86 1.89 9.50
N VAL A 135 -10.86 1.28 10.16
CA VAL A 135 -11.96 0.60 9.48
C VAL A 135 -13.09 1.58 9.20
N SER A 136 -13.62 2.27 10.22
CA SER A 136 -14.77 3.18 10.04
C SER A 136 -14.39 4.50 9.38
N ASP A 137 -13.15 4.95 9.53
CA ASP A 137 -12.62 6.16 8.91
C ASP A 137 -12.17 5.93 7.47
N PHE A 138 -12.24 4.69 6.97
CA PHE A 138 -11.78 4.43 5.61
C PHE A 138 -12.60 5.17 4.55
N LEU A 139 -11.87 5.71 3.56
CA LEU A 139 -12.42 6.23 2.31
C LEU A 139 -11.83 5.43 1.15
N PRO A 140 -12.67 4.89 0.23
CA PRO A 140 -12.18 4.28 -1.00
C PRO A 140 -11.18 5.18 -1.74
N PRO A 141 -10.19 4.61 -2.44
CA PRO A 141 -9.31 5.39 -3.28
C PRO A 141 -10.10 6.07 -4.40
N SER A 142 -9.76 7.32 -4.71
CA SER A 142 -10.24 7.94 -5.94
C SER A 142 -9.61 7.28 -7.17
N MET A 143 -10.15 7.51 -8.37
CA MET A 143 -9.54 7.00 -9.60
C MET A 143 -8.11 7.53 -9.82
N SER A 144 -7.80 8.75 -9.37
CA SER A 144 -6.45 9.30 -9.45
C SER A 144 -5.50 8.62 -8.46
N GLU A 145 -5.97 8.34 -7.24
CA GLU A 145 -5.21 7.60 -6.22
C GLU A 145 -4.97 6.16 -6.68
N PHE A 146 -5.99 5.52 -7.24
CA PHE A 146 -5.89 4.21 -7.85
C PHE A 146 -4.83 4.25 -8.95
N LYS A 147 -4.98 5.10 -9.97
CA LYS A 147 -4.02 5.18 -11.07
C LYS A 147 -2.59 5.45 -10.58
N HIS A 148 -2.39 6.38 -9.67
CA HIS A 148 -1.04 6.72 -9.18
C HIS A 148 -0.44 5.62 -8.29
N GLY A 149 -1.23 5.05 -7.37
CA GLY A 149 -0.78 3.93 -6.54
C GLY A 149 -0.36 2.75 -7.41
N PHE A 150 -1.11 2.50 -8.49
CA PHE A 150 -0.80 1.48 -9.48
C PHE A 150 0.26 1.88 -10.50
N ASP A 151 0.52 3.15 -10.80
CA ASP A 151 1.59 3.55 -11.72
C ASP A 151 2.98 3.22 -11.10
N ASN A 152 3.12 3.28 -9.77
CA ASN A 152 4.36 2.95 -9.05
C ASN A 152 4.67 1.44 -9.01
N VAL A 153 3.65 0.58 -9.03
CA VAL A 153 3.77 -0.89 -9.13
C VAL A 153 3.39 -1.43 -10.50
N GLY A 154 3.03 -0.53 -11.42
CA GLY A 154 2.35 -0.85 -12.67
C GLY A 154 3.28 -1.55 -13.64
N LEU A 155 4.59 -1.30 -13.54
CA LEU A 155 5.61 -2.08 -14.22
C LEU A 155 5.57 -3.56 -13.80
N LEU A 156 5.44 -3.85 -12.50
CA LEU A 156 5.34 -5.22 -12.00
C LEU A 156 4.02 -5.85 -12.47
N CYS A 157 2.88 -5.19 -12.26
CA CYS A 157 1.58 -5.71 -12.68
C CYS A 157 1.49 -5.90 -14.21
N PHE A 158 2.04 -4.97 -14.99
CA PHE A 158 2.10 -5.06 -16.45
C PHE A 158 3.01 -6.19 -16.92
N ALA A 159 4.20 -6.31 -16.32
CA ALA A 159 5.17 -7.31 -16.64
C ALA A 159 4.65 -8.70 -16.28
N ALA A 160 4.15 -8.88 -15.06
CA ALA A 160 3.62 -10.15 -14.55
C ALA A 160 2.24 -10.50 -15.13
N CYS A 161 1.46 -9.55 -15.63
CA CYS A 161 0.16 -9.74 -16.30
C CYS A 161 -0.71 -10.83 -15.66
N SER A 162 -1.34 -10.55 -14.52
CA SER A 162 -2.06 -11.56 -13.74
C SER A 162 -3.11 -12.36 -14.52
N ALA A 163 -3.09 -13.69 -14.36
CA ALA A 163 -4.15 -14.58 -14.80
C ALA A 163 -5.01 -14.97 -13.58
N MET A 164 -6.26 -14.51 -13.58
CA MET A 164 -7.22 -14.75 -12.50
C MET A 164 -8.14 -15.92 -12.83
N PHE A 165 -8.30 -16.84 -11.89
CA PHE A 165 -9.24 -17.97 -11.98
C PHE A 165 -10.03 -18.10 -10.67
N SER A 166 -11.24 -18.63 -10.74
CA SER A 166 -12.05 -18.93 -9.56
C SER A 166 -12.92 -20.15 -9.75
N THR A 167 -13.26 -20.81 -8.65
CA THR A 167 -14.07 -22.03 -8.62
C THR A 167 -15.53 -21.70 -8.30
N LEU A 168 -16.44 -22.08 -9.19
CA LEU A 168 -17.88 -21.92 -9.02
C LEU A 168 -18.45 -22.90 -7.98
N ASP A 169 -19.70 -22.69 -7.54
CA ASP A 169 -20.40 -23.55 -6.58
C ASP A 169 -20.49 -25.03 -7.02
N ASN A 170 -20.53 -25.27 -8.34
CA ASN A 170 -20.55 -26.61 -8.93
C ASN A 170 -19.16 -27.27 -9.05
N GLY A 171 -18.10 -26.59 -8.59
CA GLY A 171 -16.72 -27.09 -8.64
C GLY A 171 -15.97 -26.80 -9.94
N LYS A 172 -16.61 -26.17 -10.94
CA LYS A 172 -15.95 -25.79 -12.19
C LYS A 172 -15.02 -24.59 -11.97
N ILE A 173 -13.77 -24.70 -12.39
CA ILE A 173 -12.84 -23.57 -12.47
C ILE A 173 -13.15 -22.74 -13.72
N VAL A 174 -13.24 -21.43 -13.55
CA VAL A 174 -13.47 -20.45 -14.62
C VAL A 174 -12.44 -19.33 -14.56
N LYS A 175 -12.22 -18.65 -15.69
CA LYS A 175 -11.41 -17.43 -15.75
C LYS A 175 -12.14 -16.28 -15.04
N GLY A 176 -11.38 -15.38 -14.45
CA GLY A 176 -11.87 -14.24 -13.67
C GLY A 176 -12.33 -14.63 -12.26
N LEU A 177 -12.99 -13.69 -11.60
CA LEU A 177 -13.36 -13.81 -10.19
C LEU A 177 -14.80 -14.29 -9.94
N ASP A 178 -15.52 -14.83 -10.92
CA ASP A 178 -16.95 -15.18 -10.81
C ASP A 178 -17.30 -16.13 -9.64
N GLY A 179 -16.41 -17.04 -9.27
CA GLY A 179 -16.57 -17.92 -8.10
C GLY A 179 -16.47 -17.21 -6.75
N VAL A 180 -15.94 -15.99 -6.70
CA VAL A 180 -15.81 -15.21 -5.46
C VAL A 180 -17.11 -14.44 -5.15
N PRO A 181 -17.66 -14.53 -3.92
CA PRO A 181 -18.90 -13.85 -3.56
C PRO A 181 -18.83 -12.34 -3.72
N LYS A 182 -19.89 -11.74 -4.30
CA LYS A 182 -20.01 -10.27 -4.45
C LYS A 182 -20.31 -9.56 -3.14
N GLU A 183 -21.05 -10.20 -2.24
CA GLU A 183 -21.45 -9.63 -0.95
C GLU A 183 -20.65 -10.25 0.19
N GLY A 184 -20.26 -9.42 1.16
CA GLY A 184 -19.53 -9.85 2.35
C GLY A 184 -20.41 -10.16 3.56
N PRO A 185 -19.79 -10.60 4.68
CA PRO A 185 -18.35 -10.66 4.88
C PRO A 185 -17.69 -11.84 4.15
N VAL A 186 -16.56 -11.56 3.48
CA VAL A 186 -15.72 -12.57 2.81
C VAL A 186 -14.32 -12.51 3.42
N LEU A 187 -13.74 -13.67 3.72
CA LEU A 187 -12.35 -13.80 4.15
C LEU A 187 -11.58 -14.58 3.09
N LEU A 188 -10.76 -13.88 2.30
CA LEU A 188 -9.81 -14.47 1.37
C LEU A 188 -8.61 -14.96 2.18
N VAL A 189 -8.32 -16.27 2.13
CA VAL A 189 -7.25 -16.90 2.91
C VAL A 189 -6.30 -17.64 1.97
N GLY A 190 -5.01 -17.31 2.00
CA GLY A 190 -4.08 -17.91 1.04
C GLY A 190 -2.61 -17.77 1.42
N TYR A 191 -1.76 -18.21 0.49
CA TYR A 191 -0.30 -18.10 0.55
C TYR A 191 0.19 -16.69 0.26
N HIS A 192 1.16 -16.22 1.04
CA HIS A 192 1.78 -14.92 0.88
C HIS A 192 3.08 -15.02 0.07
N MET A 193 3.06 -14.50 -1.15
CA MET A 193 4.26 -14.48 -1.99
C MET A 193 5.32 -13.52 -1.41
N LEU A 194 6.57 -13.72 -1.80
CA LEU A 194 7.74 -12.93 -1.45
C LEU A 194 7.43 -11.44 -1.55
N MET A 195 7.66 -10.72 -0.45
CA MET A 195 7.39 -9.30 -0.25
C MET A 195 5.94 -8.85 -0.50
N GLY A 196 4.99 -9.76 -0.65
CA GLY A 196 3.60 -9.43 -0.98
C GLY A 196 3.40 -8.91 -2.40
N MET A 197 4.21 -9.37 -3.36
CA MET A 197 4.15 -8.92 -4.76
C MET A 197 2.78 -9.14 -5.42
N GLU A 198 2.06 -10.15 -4.99
CA GLU A 198 0.73 -10.54 -5.47
C GLU A 198 -0.37 -9.57 -5.05
N MET A 199 -0.20 -8.88 -3.91
CA MET A 199 -1.25 -8.07 -3.28
C MET A 199 -1.74 -6.93 -4.19
N TYR A 200 -0.82 -6.28 -4.91
CA TYR A 200 -1.16 -5.18 -5.82
C TYR A 200 -2.03 -5.68 -6.97
N CYS A 201 -1.55 -6.70 -7.66
CA CYS A 201 -2.27 -7.39 -8.73
C CYS A 201 -3.67 -7.85 -8.28
N LEU A 202 -3.76 -8.47 -7.10
CA LEU A 202 -5.03 -8.92 -6.54
C LEU A 202 -5.98 -7.74 -6.31
N ALA A 203 -5.51 -6.65 -5.68
CA ALA A 203 -6.35 -5.49 -5.40
C ALA A 203 -6.84 -4.80 -6.68
N GLU A 204 -6.01 -4.71 -7.72
CA GLU A 204 -6.38 -4.15 -9.03
C GLU A 204 -7.52 -4.94 -9.67
N GLU A 205 -7.38 -6.27 -9.68
CA GLU A 205 -8.29 -7.20 -10.33
C GLU A 205 -9.66 -7.24 -9.65
N PHE A 206 -9.70 -7.24 -8.32
CA PHE A 206 -10.95 -7.17 -7.57
C PHE A 206 -11.70 -5.85 -7.78
N LEU A 207 -10.98 -4.73 -7.84
CA LEU A 207 -11.57 -3.43 -8.13
C LEU A 207 -12.08 -3.38 -9.58
N ARG A 208 -11.33 -3.92 -10.53
CA ARG A 208 -11.71 -3.90 -11.96
C ARG A 208 -12.91 -4.80 -12.26
N GLU A 209 -12.85 -6.07 -11.85
CA GLU A 209 -13.87 -7.07 -12.23
C GLU A 209 -15.10 -7.03 -11.33
N LYS A 210 -14.94 -6.69 -10.06
CA LYS A 210 -16.04 -6.74 -9.08
C LYS A 210 -16.38 -5.41 -8.43
N ASN A 211 -15.59 -4.35 -8.64
CA ASN A 211 -15.73 -3.10 -7.90
C ASN A 211 -15.69 -3.31 -6.37
N ILE A 212 -14.82 -4.22 -5.92
CA ILE A 212 -14.66 -4.59 -4.52
C ILE A 212 -13.29 -4.14 -4.03
N MET A 213 -13.27 -3.36 -2.94
CA MET A 213 -12.05 -3.01 -2.26
C MET A 213 -11.65 -4.10 -1.26
N VAL A 214 -10.63 -4.89 -1.61
CA VAL A 214 -10.08 -5.90 -0.71
C VAL A 214 -9.30 -5.23 0.43
N ARG A 215 -9.58 -5.64 1.66
CA ARG A 215 -9.02 -5.07 2.89
C ARG A 215 -7.89 -5.94 3.42
N GLY A 216 -6.65 -5.55 3.12
CA GLY A 216 -5.47 -6.25 3.63
C GLY A 216 -5.30 -6.07 5.13
N ILE A 217 -4.85 -7.13 5.80
CA ILE A 217 -4.42 -7.04 7.20
C ILE A 217 -2.90 -7.30 7.24
N ALA A 218 -2.14 -6.28 7.63
CA ALA A 218 -0.68 -6.28 7.49
C ALA A 218 0.06 -6.10 8.82
N HIS A 219 1.35 -6.45 8.84
CA HIS A 219 2.19 -6.40 10.04
C HIS A 219 2.22 -4.96 10.64
N PRO A 220 2.02 -4.75 11.96
CA PRO A 220 1.92 -3.41 12.54
C PRO A 220 3.17 -2.55 12.37
N GLU A 221 4.34 -3.16 12.21
CA GLU A 221 5.59 -2.44 11.89
C GLU A 221 5.48 -1.63 10.59
N LEU A 222 4.67 -2.07 9.62
CA LEU A 222 4.38 -1.29 8.41
C LEU A 222 3.59 0.00 8.72
N PHE A 223 3.04 0.16 9.91
CA PHE A 223 2.29 1.33 10.35
C PHE A 223 3.05 2.13 11.43
N SER A 224 4.28 1.72 11.78
CA SER A 224 5.07 2.35 12.83
C SER A 224 5.72 3.66 12.34
N GLU A 225 5.91 4.59 13.26
CA GLU A 225 6.55 5.89 12.95
C GLU A 225 8.02 5.76 12.52
N LYS A 226 8.67 4.61 12.79
CA LYS A 226 10.06 4.35 12.42
C LYS A 226 10.24 4.15 10.91
N LEU A 227 9.30 3.45 10.27
CA LEU A 227 9.31 3.23 8.81
C LEU A 227 8.78 4.44 8.04
N GLU A 228 7.97 5.28 8.71
CA GLU A 228 7.62 6.62 8.24
C GLU A 228 8.84 7.56 8.32
N SER A 229 9.82 7.37 7.44
CA SER A 229 10.97 8.27 7.32
C SER A 229 10.47 9.71 7.18
N SER A 230 10.86 10.57 8.12
CA SER A 230 10.13 11.82 8.38
C SER A 230 10.37 12.96 7.38
N PHE A 231 10.90 12.66 6.20
CA PHE A 231 11.24 13.61 5.13
C PHE A 231 11.08 12.99 3.72
N LYS A 232 10.11 12.09 3.54
CA LYS A 232 9.67 11.65 2.21
C LYS A 232 8.33 12.31 1.88
N GLU A 233 8.11 12.57 0.59
CA GLU A 233 6.88 13.21 0.09
C GLU A 233 5.66 12.32 0.37
N PHE A 234 5.77 11.05 0.01
CA PHE A 234 4.78 10.00 0.25
C PHE A 234 5.45 8.62 0.19
N SER A 235 5.18 7.73 1.13
CA SER A 235 5.83 6.43 1.25
C SER A 235 4.92 5.27 0.81
N LEU A 236 5.51 4.09 0.59
CA LEU A 236 4.77 2.86 0.32
C LEU A 236 3.77 2.53 1.46
N VAL A 237 4.13 2.84 2.70
CA VAL A 237 3.24 2.71 3.87
C VAL A 237 2.01 3.61 3.76
N ASP A 238 2.19 4.85 3.29
CA ASP A 238 1.07 5.76 3.09
C ASP A 238 0.11 5.19 2.03
N TRP A 239 0.64 4.59 0.96
CA TRP A 239 -0.16 3.89 -0.05
C TRP A 239 -0.91 2.67 0.50
N ILE A 240 -0.26 1.85 1.33
CA ILE A 240 -0.92 0.71 2.01
C ILE A 240 -2.16 1.18 2.79
N ARG A 241 -2.09 2.34 3.48
CA ARG A 241 -3.24 2.93 4.18
C ARG A 241 -4.29 3.52 3.23
N VAL A 242 -3.88 4.23 2.18
CA VAL A 242 -4.81 4.76 1.16
C VAL A 242 -5.60 3.63 0.49
N MET A 243 -4.93 2.49 0.27
CA MET A 243 -5.52 1.27 -0.25
C MET A 243 -6.26 0.44 0.82
N GLY A 244 -6.41 0.96 2.03
CA GLY A 244 -7.32 0.41 3.02
C GLY A 244 -6.80 -0.78 3.82
N ALA A 245 -5.51 -1.05 3.79
CA ALA A 245 -4.95 -2.05 4.69
C ALA A 245 -4.94 -1.53 6.14
N VAL A 246 -5.07 -2.45 7.09
CA VAL A 246 -5.07 -2.17 8.53
C VAL A 246 -4.06 -3.06 9.26
N PRO A 247 -3.56 -2.65 10.44
CA PRO A 247 -2.70 -3.50 11.26
C PRO A 247 -3.40 -4.79 11.66
N VAL A 248 -2.67 -5.90 11.68
CA VAL A 248 -3.17 -7.20 12.18
C VAL A 248 -3.45 -7.14 13.67
N THR A 249 -4.74 -7.14 13.99
CA THR A 249 -5.28 -7.27 15.35
C THR A 249 -6.64 -7.96 15.29
N ALA A 250 -7.01 -8.68 16.35
CA ALA A 250 -8.35 -9.28 16.46
C ALA A 250 -9.46 -8.21 16.34
N THR A 251 -9.25 -7.02 16.90
CA THR A 251 -10.19 -5.89 16.84
C THR A 251 -10.42 -5.40 15.41
N ASN A 252 -9.36 -5.24 14.61
CA ASN A 252 -9.51 -4.78 13.22
C ASN A 252 -10.18 -5.85 12.36
N LEU A 253 -9.80 -7.12 12.50
CA LEU A 253 -10.47 -8.22 11.80
C LEU A 253 -11.95 -8.30 12.18
N PHE A 254 -12.27 -8.21 13.47
CA PHE A 254 -13.64 -8.15 13.97
C PHE A 254 -14.43 -7.01 13.30
N LYS A 255 -13.88 -5.79 13.29
CA LYS A 255 -14.54 -4.62 12.70
C LYS A 255 -14.78 -4.80 11.21
N LEU A 256 -13.76 -5.23 10.45
CA LEU A 256 -13.88 -5.46 9.01
C LEU A 256 -14.96 -6.48 8.66
N LEU A 257 -15.02 -7.60 9.39
CA LEU A 257 -16.06 -8.61 9.18
C LEU A 257 -17.45 -8.10 9.61
N SER A 258 -17.53 -7.34 10.70
CA SER A 258 -18.80 -6.73 11.14
C SER A 258 -19.36 -5.71 10.13
N THR A 259 -18.48 -5.03 9.39
CA THR A 259 -18.85 -4.11 8.31
C THR A 259 -19.02 -4.81 6.96
N LYS A 260 -19.11 -6.15 6.95
CA LYS A 260 -19.31 -6.99 5.76
C LYS A 260 -18.25 -6.77 4.66
N SER A 261 -17.01 -6.48 5.04
CA SER A 261 -15.93 -6.25 4.08
C SER A 261 -15.39 -7.56 3.48
N HIS A 262 -14.72 -7.45 2.34
CA HIS A 262 -13.85 -8.48 1.78
C HIS A 262 -12.45 -8.30 2.37
N VAL A 263 -12.00 -9.26 3.16
CA VAL A 263 -10.77 -9.19 3.94
C VAL A 263 -9.75 -10.14 3.35
N LEU A 264 -8.51 -9.68 3.17
CA LEU A 264 -7.38 -10.49 2.74
C LEU A 264 -6.51 -10.85 3.95
N LEU A 265 -6.36 -12.15 4.18
CA LEU A 265 -5.60 -12.70 5.29
C LEU A 265 -4.59 -13.73 4.78
N TYR A 266 -3.34 -13.54 5.20
CA TYR A 266 -2.27 -14.51 5.03
C TYR A 266 -1.92 -15.11 6.39
N PRO A 267 -2.34 -16.35 6.69
CA PRO A 267 -2.08 -16.93 8.00
C PRO A 267 -0.59 -17.10 8.30
N GLY A 268 0.28 -17.38 7.33
CA GLY A 268 1.72 -17.38 7.60
C GLY A 268 2.31 -15.98 7.77
N GLY A 269 1.73 -14.97 7.13
CA GLY A 269 2.04 -13.55 7.33
C GLY A 269 3.48 -13.23 6.91
N ALA A 270 4.20 -12.44 7.72
CA ALA A 270 5.56 -12.00 7.39
C ALA A 270 6.55 -13.16 7.20
N ARG A 271 6.32 -14.32 7.82
CA ARG A 271 7.19 -15.50 7.67
C ARG A 271 7.14 -16.10 6.27
N GLU A 272 5.96 -16.11 5.64
CA GLU A 272 5.78 -16.50 4.24
C GLU A 272 6.24 -15.37 3.32
N ALA A 273 5.87 -14.12 3.61
CA ALA A 273 6.28 -12.96 2.79
C ALA A 273 7.80 -12.77 2.73
N LEU A 274 8.54 -13.25 3.73
CA LEU A 274 9.99 -13.16 3.84
C LEU A 274 10.60 -14.56 3.97
N HIS A 275 10.04 -15.51 3.22
CA HIS A 275 10.53 -16.87 3.20
C HIS A 275 12.01 -16.96 2.78
N TYR A 276 12.66 -18.05 3.17
CA TYR A 276 14.06 -18.31 2.85
C TYR A 276 14.20 -19.00 1.49
N LYS A 277 15.44 -19.16 1.03
CA LYS A 277 15.71 -19.87 -0.22
C LYS A 277 15.20 -21.31 -0.17
N GLY A 278 14.53 -21.76 -1.22
CA GLY A 278 13.93 -23.10 -1.30
C GLY A 278 12.62 -23.24 -0.52
N GLU A 279 12.06 -22.12 -0.04
CA GLU A 279 10.78 -22.10 0.66
C GLU A 279 9.66 -21.45 -0.14
N GLU A 280 9.92 -21.07 -1.40
CA GLU A 280 8.91 -20.61 -2.33
C GLU A 280 7.73 -21.61 -2.37
N HIS A 281 6.51 -21.07 -2.34
CA HIS A 281 5.26 -21.84 -2.35
C HIS A 281 4.99 -22.73 -1.12
N ARG A 282 5.82 -22.71 -0.06
CA ARG A 282 5.55 -23.45 1.18
C ARG A 282 4.53 -22.72 2.07
N ILE A 283 3.56 -23.47 2.58
CA ILE A 283 2.58 -22.97 3.55
C ILE A 283 3.11 -23.06 4.98
N ILE A 284 3.40 -21.90 5.57
CA ILE A 284 4.00 -21.77 6.91
C ILE A 284 2.99 -21.12 7.87
N TRP A 285 1.86 -21.80 8.06
CA TRP A 285 0.76 -21.32 8.89
C TRP A 285 0.90 -21.70 10.37
N PRO A 286 0.30 -20.94 11.30
CA PRO A 286 0.31 -21.25 12.72
C PRO A 286 -0.62 -22.41 13.08
N ASP A 287 -0.35 -23.12 14.17
CA ASP A 287 -1.17 -24.28 14.58
C ASP A 287 -2.58 -23.88 15.05
N GLN A 288 -2.80 -22.61 15.39
CA GLN A 288 -4.06 -22.15 15.96
C GLN A 288 -5.11 -21.77 14.87
N PRO A 289 -6.35 -22.29 14.94
CA PRO A 289 -7.41 -22.01 13.96
C PRO A 289 -8.19 -20.71 14.26
N GLU A 290 -7.51 -19.65 14.73
CA GLU A 290 -8.19 -18.46 15.27
C GLU A 290 -9.02 -17.71 14.22
N PHE A 291 -8.52 -17.60 13.00
CA PHE A 291 -9.24 -16.91 11.93
C PHE A 291 -10.52 -17.67 11.53
N VAL A 292 -10.52 -19.00 11.63
CA VAL A 292 -11.70 -19.83 11.33
C VAL A 292 -12.82 -19.53 12.32
N ARG A 293 -12.48 -19.45 13.62
CA ARG A 293 -13.44 -19.08 14.66
C ARG A 293 -13.96 -17.66 14.46
N MET A 294 -13.09 -16.73 14.10
CA MET A 294 -13.50 -15.35 13.80
C MET A 294 -14.43 -15.28 12.58
N ALA A 295 -14.13 -16.01 11.50
CA ALA A 295 -14.97 -16.09 10.32
C ALA A 295 -16.36 -16.66 10.66
N ALA A 296 -16.40 -17.78 11.39
CA ALA A 296 -17.65 -18.42 11.84
C ALA A 296 -18.51 -17.49 12.69
N ARG A 297 -17.89 -16.69 13.58
CA ARG A 297 -18.60 -15.73 14.45
C ARG A 297 -19.43 -14.72 13.66
N PHE A 298 -18.97 -14.36 12.46
CA PHE A 298 -19.66 -13.40 11.58
C PHE A 298 -20.43 -14.07 10.44
N GLY A 299 -20.44 -15.41 10.39
CA GLY A 299 -20.96 -16.15 9.24
C GLY A 299 -20.25 -15.78 7.93
N ALA A 300 -18.96 -15.41 8.00
CA ALA A 300 -18.18 -14.99 6.85
C ALA A 300 -17.96 -16.16 5.89
N THR A 301 -17.97 -15.87 4.58
CA THR A 301 -17.59 -16.86 3.59
C THR A 301 -16.07 -16.88 3.46
N ILE A 302 -15.45 -18.03 3.74
CA ILE A 302 -14.01 -18.20 3.55
C ILE A 302 -13.77 -18.62 2.10
N VAL A 303 -12.84 -17.96 1.42
CA VAL A 303 -12.42 -18.34 0.07
C VAL A 303 -10.92 -18.67 0.14
N PRO A 304 -10.55 -19.97 0.13
CA PRO A 304 -9.15 -20.35 0.02
C PRO A 304 -8.62 -19.89 -1.35
N PHE A 305 -7.39 -19.39 -1.42
CA PHE A 305 -6.77 -19.04 -2.69
C PHE A 305 -5.27 -19.29 -2.67
N GLY A 306 -4.69 -19.47 -3.85
CA GLY A 306 -3.25 -19.52 -4.05
C GLY A 306 -2.83 -18.55 -5.13
N ALA A 307 -1.59 -18.08 -5.01
CA ALA A 307 -0.92 -17.24 -5.99
C ALA A 307 0.49 -17.80 -6.22
N VAL A 308 0.94 -17.85 -7.49
CA VAL A 308 2.28 -18.33 -7.87
C VAL A 308 2.90 -17.43 -8.94
N GLY A 309 4.22 -17.45 -9.05
CA GLY A 309 4.98 -16.73 -10.08
C GLY A 309 5.99 -15.68 -9.56
N GLU A 310 6.27 -15.65 -8.26
CA GLU A 310 7.34 -14.79 -7.69
C GLU A 310 8.71 -15.19 -8.24
N ASP A 311 8.89 -16.49 -8.38
CA ASP A 311 10.05 -17.19 -8.92
C ASP A 311 10.20 -17.02 -10.43
N ASP A 312 9.11 -16.62 -11.10
CA ASP A 312 9.05 -16.27 -12.51
C ASP A 312 9.48 -14.82 -12.79
N VAL A 313 9.42 -13.95 -11.78
CA VAL A 313 9.73 -12.52 -11.94
C VAL A 313 11.04 -12.16 -11.26
N THR A 314 11.40 -12.85 -10.18
CA THR A 314 12.58 -12.56 -9.37
C THR A 314 13.32 -13.82 -8.95
N GLU A 315 14.60 -13.66 -8.63
CA GLU A 315 15.44 -14.66 -7.98
C GLU A 315 15.82 -14.16 -6.58
N LEU A 316 15.54 -14.97 -5.56
CA LEU A 316 15.99 -14.71 -4.19
C LEU A 316 17.47 -15.09 -4.04
N VAL A 317 18.37 -14.09 -4.10
CA VAL A 317 19.82 -14.31 -4.04
C VAL A 317 20.40 -14.12 -2.64
N LEU A 318 19.74 -13.37 -1.76
CA LEU A 318 20.13 -13.22 -0.35
C LEU A 318 18.88 -13.28 0.52
N ASP A 319 18.76 -14.34 1.32
CA ASP A 319 17.76 -14.43 2.38
C ASP A 319 18.32 -13.91 3.72
N TYR A 320 17.53 -14.00 4.79
CA TYR A 320 17.96 -13.60 6.12
C TYR A 320 19.27 -14.25 6.55
N ASN A 321 19.42 -15.56 6.36
CA ASN A 321 20.59 -16.30 6.82
C ASN A 321 21.86 -15.85 6.11
N ASP A 322 21.76 -15.47 4.84
CA ASP A 322 22.88 -14.92 4.08
C ASP A 322 23.21 -13.49 4.50
N LEU A 323 22.20 -12.63 4.67
CA LEU A 323 22.39 -11.25 5.13
C LEU A 323 23.03 -11.19 6.53
N MET A 324 22.69 -12.13 7.40
CA MET A 324 23.26 -12.21 8.75
C MET A 324 24.74 -12.61 8.78
N LYS A 325 25.27 -13.18 7.69
CA LYS A 325 26.71 -13.48 7.52
C LYS A 325 27.50 -12.26 7.03
N ILE A 326 26.85 -11.23 6.49
CA ILE A 326 27.50 -10.03 5.98
C ILE A 326 27.74 -9.05 7.16
N PRO A 327 29.00 -8.70 7.47
CA PRO A 327 29.31 -7.71 8.51
C PRO A 327 28.63 -6.36 8.20
N LEU A 328 28.29 -5.59 9.24
CA LEU A 328 27.53 -4.33 9.18
C LEU A 328 26.06 -4.46 8.77
N VAL A 329 25.75 -5.30 7.77
CA VAL A 329 24.36 -5.60 7.38
C VAL A 329 23.65 -6.33 8.52
N ASN A 330 24.31 -7.31 9.13
CA ASN A 330 23.77 -8.02 10.29
C ASN A 330 23.50 -7.10 11.49
N ASP A 331 24.38 -6.13 11.76
CA ASP A 331 24.20 -5.15 12.83
C ASP A 331 23.04 -4.20 12.53
N TYR A 332 22.91 -3.76 11.27
CA TYR A 332 21.78 -2.98 10.83
C TYR A 332 20.45 -3.73 11.02
N ILE A 333 20.38 -5.00 10.59
CA ILE A 333 19.18 -5.82 10.76
C ILE A 333 18.87 -6.01 12.24
N ARG A 334 19.84 -6.40 13.08
CA ARG A 334 19.64 -6.53 14.53
C ARG A 334 19.16 -5.22 15.16
N ASN A 335 19.72 -4.08 14.77
CA ASN A 335 19.33 -2.78 15.30
C ASN A 335 17.92 -2.38 14.86
N ALA A 336 17.55 -2.69 13.60
CA ALA A 336 16.20 -2.46 13.09
C ALA A 336 15.15 -3.33 13.80
N THR A 337 15.52 -4.55 14.22
CA THR A 337 14.60 -5.51 14.87
C THR A 337 14.60 -5.47 16.40
N ARG A 338 15.54 -4.76 17.06
CA ARG A 338 15.70 -4.70 18.54
C ARG A 338 14.46 -4.31 19.35
N ASN A 339 13.53 -3.54 18.76
CA ASN A 339 12.32 -3.03 19.42
C ASN A 339 11.07 -3.34 18.59
N ARG A 340 10.99 -4.54 17.99
CA ARG A 340 9.89 -4.93 17.12
C ARG A 340 8.63 -5.29 17.93
N ILE A 341 7.47 -5.06 17.31
CA ILE A 341 6.19 -5.55 17.83
C ILE A 341 6.09 -7.05 17.48
N ASN A 342 6.22 -7.92 18.48
CA ASN A 342 5.91 -9.35 18.33
C ASN A 342 4.39 -9.55 18.35
N ILE A 343 3.80 -9.92 17.21
CA ILE A 343 2.35 -10.22 17.13
C ILE A 343 2.07 -11.66 17.62
N ARG A 344 3.12 -12.48 17.74
CA ARG A 344 3.05 -13.94 17.86
C ARG A 344 3.90 -14.50 19.00
N ASP A 345 3.96 -13.79 20.12
CA ASP A 345 4.81 -14.16 21.28
C ASP A 345 4.52 -15.57 21.83
N GLU A 346 3.30 -16.10 21.60
CA GLU A 346 2.87 -17.44 22.01
C GLU A 346 2.91 -18.49 20.87
N SER A 347 3.26 -18.10 19.65
CA SER A 347 3.34 -19.03 18.51
C SER A 347 4.57 -19.93 18.60
N LYS A 348 4.43 -21.20 18.22
CA LYS A 348 5.52 -22.19 18.21
C LYS A 348 5.84 -22.59 16.76
N GLY A 349 7.03 -23.14 16.54
CA GLY A 349 7.45 -23.65 15.23
C GLY A 349 7.94 -22.58 14.25
N GLU A 350 8.04 -22.93 12.97
CA GLU A 350 8.65 -22.09 11.92
C GLU A 350 7.96 -20.73 11.74
N VAL A 351 6.66 -20.67 11.99
CA VAL A 351 5.82 -19.47 11.89
C VAL A 351 6.18 -18.37 12.88
N ALA A 352 6.86 -18.72 13.98
CA ALA A 352 7.30 -17.79 15.02
C ALA A 352 8.52 -16.96 14.57
N ASN A 353 9.25 -17.41 13.55
CA ASN A 353 10.43 -16.73 13.02
C ASN A 353 10.04 -15.55 12.11
N GLN A 354 9.49 -14.48 12.69
CA GLN A 354 9.05 -13.29 11.95
C GLN A 354 10.16 -12.24 11.85
N GLU A 355 11.34 -12.66 11.40
CA GLU A 355 12.46 -11.75 11.18
C GLU A 355 12.13 -10.80 10.01
N LEU A 356 12.09 -9.50 10.28
CA LEU A 356 11.85 -8.49 9.26
C LEU A 356 13.17 -8.06 8.64
N PHE A 357 13.33 -8.34 7.36
CA PHE A 357 14.50 -7.96 6.57
C PHE A 357 14.08 -7.60 5.15
N ILE A 358 14.97 -6.96 4.40
CA ILE A 358 14.79 -6.71 2.97
C ILE A 358 15.62 -7.77 2.24
N PRO A 359 14.99 -8.72 1.51
CA PRO A 359 15.72 -9.74 0.77
C PRO A 359 16.54 -9.12 -0.38
N GLY A 360 17.65 -9.77 -0.72
CA GLY A 360 18.38 -9.45 -1.95
C GLY A 360 17.74 -10.19 -3.12
N LEU A 361 17.21 -9.43 -4.08
CA LEU A 361 16.49 -9.96 -5.25
C LEU A 361 17.19 -9.55 -6.55
N LEU A 362 17.26 -10.48 -7.52
CA LEU A 362 17.60 -10.17 -8.90
C LEU A 362 16.36 -10.31 -9.80
N PRO A 363 16.09 -9.35 -10.71
CA PRO A 363 15.00 -9.48 -11.66
C PRO A 363 15.31 -10.57 -12.71
N LYS A 364 14.29 -11.33 -13.10
CA LYS A 364 14.33 -12.26 -14.24
C LYS A 364 13.63 -11.67 -15.46
N VAL A 365 13.74 -12.32 -16.62
CA VAL A 365 12.82 -12.07 -17.74
C VAL A 365 11.41 -12.42 -17.24
N PRO A 366 10.49 -11.44 -17.10
CA PRO A 366 9.28 -11.68 -16.33
C PRO A 366 8.40 -12.77 -16.91
N GLY A 367 8.15 -13.80 -16.10
CA GLY A 367 7.07 -14.74 -16.30
C GLY A 367 5.72 -14.13 -15.90
N ARG A 368 4.79 -14.91 -15.34
CA ARG A 368 3.42 -14.46 -15.05
C ARG A 368 3.02 -14.71 -13.60
N PHE A 369 2.13 -13.88 -13.07
CA PHE A 369 1.39 -14.25 -11.84
C PHE A 369 0.10 -14.98 -12.18
N TYR A 370 -0.16 -16.07 -11.45
CA TYR A 370 -1.39 -16.84 -11.57
C TYR A 370 -2.08 -16.91 -10.22
N PHE A 371 -3.40 -16.76 -10.24
CA PHE A 371 -4.24 -16.78 -9.06
C PHE A 371 -5.39 -17.74 -9.27
N LEU A 372 -5.69 -18.56 -8.28
CA LEU A 372 -6.90 -19.38 -8.26
C LEU A 372 -7.59 -19.22 -6.90
N PHE A 373 -8.83 -18.76 -6.96
CA PHE A 373 -9.74 -18.70 -5.82
C PHE A 373 -10.56 -19.99 -5.78
N GLY A 374 -10.35 -20.78 -4.74
CA GLY A 374 -11.05 -22.04 -4.52
C GLY A 374 -12.54 -21.87 -4.24
N LYS A 375 -13.21 -23.00 -4.00
CA LYS A 375 -14.65 -23.01 -3.76
C LYS A 375 -14.99 -22.24 -2.47
N PRO A 376 -15.96 -21.31 -2.47
CA PRO A 376 -16.36 -20.60 -1.26
C PRO A 376 -16.91 -21.54 -0.17
N ILE A 377 -16.39 -21.40 1.05
CA ILE A 377 -16.78 -22.17 2.23
C ILE A 377 -17.64 -21.28 3.14
N LYS A 378 -18.94 -21.57 3.19
CA LYS A 378 -19.89 -20.84 4.03
C LYS A 378 -19.78 -21.30 5.48
N THR A 379 -19.49 -20.37 6.38
CA THR A 379 -19.48 -20.63 7.84
C THR A 379 -20.79 -20.26 8.53
N LYS A 380 -21.68 -19.53 7.85
CA LYS A 380 -23.01 -19.18 8.37
C LYS A 380 -23.82 -20.44 8.66
N GLY A 381 -24.38 -20.54 9.88
CA GLY A 381 -25.13 -21.71 10.35
C GLY A 381 -24.25 -22.89 10.77
N ARG A 382 -22.96 -22.64 11.04
CA ARG A 382 -22.00 -23.63 11.59
C ARG A 382 -21.52 -23.23 12.98
N GLU A 383 -22.45 -22.94 13.89
CA GLU A 383 -22.17 -22.46 15.24
C GLU A 383 -21.32 -23.44 16.07
N GLU A 384 -21.32 -24.74 15.71
CA GLU A 384 -20.51 -25.78 16.33
C GLU A 384 -18.99 -25.50 16.22
N ILE A 385 -18.55 -24.76 15.20
CA ILE A 385 -17.15 -24.33 15.02
C ILE A 385 -16.71 -23.39 16.14
N LEU A 386 -17.63 -22.62 16.72
CA LEU A 386 -17.32 -21.67 17.80
C LEU A 386 -17.14 -22.38 19.14
N GLN A 387 -17.89 -23.46 19.34
CA GLN A 387 -17.98 -24.20 20.61
C GLN A 387 -16.94 -25.31 20.71
N ASN A 388 -16.60 -25.96 19.58
CA ASN A 388 -15.69 -27.10 19.56
C ASN A 388 -14.37 -26.74 18.85
N LYS A 389 -13.25 -26.93 19.57
CA LYS A 389 -11.90 -26.65 19.07
C LYS A 389 -11.46 -27.64 17.98
N GLU A 390 -11.85 -28.91 18.06
CA GLU A 390 -11.59 -29.91 17.01
C GLU A 390 -12.28 -29.54 15.69
N ASN A 391 -13.53 -29.08 15.72
CA ASN A 391 -14.27 -28.66 14.51
C ASN A 391 -13.60 -27.46 13.84
N ALA A 392 -13.18 -26.46 14.63
CA ALA A 392 -12.42 -25.34 14.10
C ALA A 392 -11.08 -25.78 13.50
N ASN A 393 -10.40 -26.74 14.14
CA ASN A 393 -9.14 -27.29 13.64
C ASN A 393 -9.33 -28.11 12.36
N HIS A 394 -10.40 -28.89 12.25
CA HIS A 394 -10.71 -29.65 11.04
C HIS A 394 -10.92 -28.73 9.84
N LEU A 395 -11.76 -27.69 9.99
CA LEU A 395 -11.98 -26.72 8.93
C LEU A 395 -10.69 -25.94 8.60
N TYR A 396 -9.88 -25.61 9.61
CA TYR A 396 -8.58 -24.97 9.39
C TYR A 396 -7.65 -25.83 8.52
N LEU A 397 -7.54 -27.13 8.81
CA LEU A 397 -6.73 -28.07 8.03
C LEU A 397 -7.29 -28.30 6.62
N GLU A 398 -8.63 -28.34 6.47
CA GLU A 398 -9.29 -28.39 5.18
C GLU A 398 -8.94 -27.17 4.31
N ILE A 399 -9.03 -25.97 4.87
CA ILE A 399 -8.66 -24.72 4.18
C ILE A 399 -7.17 -24.73 3.81
N LYS A 400 -6.29 -25.14 4.73
CA LYS A 400 -4.85 -25.22 4.47
C LYS A 400 -4.55 -26.19 3.31
N SER A 401 -5.14 -27.39 3.34
CA SER A 401 -4.96 -28.40 2.29
C SER A 401 -5.50 -27.94 0.94
N GLU A 402 -6.62 -27.20 0.91
CA GLU A 402 -7.14 -26.65 -0.33
C GLU A 402 -6.23 -25.56 -0.91
N VAL A 403 -5.60 -24.72 -0.07
CA VAL A 403 -4.59 -23.75 -0.54
C VAL A 403 -3.38 -24.47 -1.14
N GLU A 404 -2.87 -25.53 -0.49
CA GLU A 404 -1.77 -26.35 -1.02
C GLU A 404 -2.15 -26.97 -2.38
N ARG A 405 -3.33 -27.58 -2.49
CA ARG A 405 -3.85 -28.13 -3.77
C ARG A 405 -3.96 -27.09 -4.87
N ILE A 406 -4.41 -25.88 -4.53
CA ILE A 406 -4.51 -24.78 -5.49
C ILE A 406 -3.14 -24.38 -6.02
N ILE A 407 -2.15 -24.26 -5.13
CA ILE A 407 -0.76 -23.94 -5.51
C ILE A 407 -0.20 -25.01 -6.43
N ASP A 408 -0.33 -26.29 -6.08
CA ASP A 408 0.12 -27.41 -6.91
C ASP A 408 -0.53 -27.40 -8.30
N TYR A 409 -1.84 -27.13 -8.35
CA TYR A 409 -2.57 -27.00 -9.61
C TYR A 409 -2.01 -25.86 -10.47
N LEU A 410 -1.77 -24.68 -9.88
CA LEU A 410 -1.23 -23.52 -10.59
C LEU A 410 0.21 -23.77 -11.08
N LEU A 411 1.06 -24.40 -10.24
CA LEU A 411 2.43 -24.77 -10.60
C LEU A 411 2.46 -25.76 -11.78
N ASN A 412 1.53 -26.72 -11.85
CA ASN A 412 1.43 -27.64 -12.98
C ASN A 412 0.91 -26.94 -14.25
N LYS A 413 -0.11 -26.09 -14.10
CA LYS A 413 -0.77 -25.45 -15.24
C LYS A 413 0.06 -24.32 -15.86
N ARG A 414 0.82 -23.57 -15.07
CA ARG A 414 1.67 -22.47 -15.58
C ARG A 414 2.72 -22.93 -16.58
N ASP A 415 3.21 -24.18 -16.46
CA ASP A 415 4.18 -24.74 -17.39
C ASP A 415 3.59 -24.98 -18.79
N LYS A 416 2.25 -24.98 -18.90
CA LYS A 416 1.51 -25.13 -20.15
C LYS A 416 0.96 -23.80 -20.67
N ASP A 417 1.24 -22.67 -20.02
CA ASP A 417 0.80 -21.35 -20.51
C ASP A 417 1.72 -20.89 -21.66
N PRO A 418 1.22 -20.81 -22.91
CA PRO A 418 2.01 -20.30 -24.04
C PRO A 418 2.36 -18.81 -23.90
N TYR A 419 1.72 -18.10 -22.97
CA TYR A 419 1.92 -16.68 -22.69
C TYR A 419 2.57 -16.44 -21.32
N ARG A 420 3.28 -17.45 -20.78
CA ARG A 420 4.05 -17.31 -19.53
C ARG A 420 5.14 -16.25 -19.66
N SER A 421 5.86 -16.19 -20.78
CA SER A 421 6.91 -15.19 -21.03
C SER A 421 6.33 -13.84 -21.42
N ILE A 422 6.94 -12.76 -20.92
CA ILE A 422 6.62 -11.39 -21.34
C ILE A 422 6.78 -11.18 -22.85
N ILE A 423 7.67 -11.91 -23.52
CA ILE A 423 7.92 -11.78 -24.96
C ILE A 423 6.65 -12.19 -25.73
N ASP A 424 6.14 -13.39 -25.45
CA ASP A 424 4.93 -13.91 -26.09
C ASP A 424 3.72 -13.03 -25.80
N ARG A 425 3.59 -12.52 -24.57
CA ARG A 425 2.55 -11.54 -24.23
C ARG A 425 2.68 -10.24 -25.01
N THR A 426 3.89 -9.74 -25.20
CA THR A 426 4.14 -8.49 -25.93
C THR A 426 3.80 -8.67 -27.41
N VAL A 427 4.17 -9.80 -28.01
CA VAL A 427 3.79 -10.15 -29.39
C VAL A 427 2.27 -10.26 -29.51
N TYR A 428 1.61 -10.96 -28.58
CA TYR A 428 0.15 -11.07 -28.59
C TYR A 428 -0.52 -9.69 -28.52
N ARG A 429 -0.08 -8.82 -27.61
CA ARG A 429 -0.58 -7.45 -27.43
C ARG A 429 -0.40 -6.57 -28.66
N ALA A 430 0.68 -6.77 -29.43
CA ALA A 430 0.93 -6.03 -30.66
C ALA A 430 0.00 -6.45 -31.80
N LEU A 431 -0.46 -7.72 -31.79
CA LEU A 431 -1.24 -8.32 -32.87
C LEU A 431 -2.75 -8.34 -32.59
N TYR A 432 -3.16 -8.38 -31.32
CA TYR A 432 -4.54 -8.62 -30.90
C TYR A 432 -5.03 -7.56 -29.89
N THR A 433 -6.29 -7.15 -30.03
CA THR A 433 -7.00 -6.26 -29.10
C THR A 433 -8.13 -7.06 -28.43
N PRO A 434 -8.33 -6.97 -27.10
CA PRO A 434 -7.74 -5.99 -26.18
C PRO A 434 -6.38 -6.38 -25.58
N VAL A 435 -5.49 -5.38 -25.47
CA VAL A 435 -4.09 -5.47 -24.97
C VAL A 435 -3.97 -6.02 -23.54
N ARG A 436 -5.06 -5.96 -22.75
CA ARG A 436 -5.07 -6.40 -21.34
C ARG A 436 -5.58 -7.84 -21.15
N GLU A 437 -6.20 -8.44 -22.15
CA GLU A 437 -6.77 -9.79 -22.06
C GLU A 437 -5.87 -10.81 -22.77
N VAL A 438 -4.59 -10.84 -22.38
CA VAL A 438 -3.70 -11.87 -22.91
C VAL A 438 -4.16 -13.23 -22.36
N PRO A 439 -4.47 -14.22 -23.20
CA PRO A 439 -4.91 -15.53 -22.72
C PRO A 439 -3.87 -16.17 -21.80
N ALA A 440 -4.32 -17.08 -20.95
CA ALA A 440 -3.48 -17.98 -20.18
C ALA A 440 -3.86 -19.44 -20.54
N PHE A 441 -3.38 -20.41 -19.78
CA PHE A 441 -3.84 -21.79 -19.90
C PHE A 441 -5.37 -21.91 -19.73
N GLU A 442 -5.94 -22.97 -20.31
CA GLU A 442 -7.33 -23.34 -20.05
C GLU A 442 -7.45 -24.15 -18.74
N PRO A 443 -8.37 -23.77 -17.83
CA PRO A 443 -8.50 -24.39 -16.53
C PRO A 443 -8.95 -25.85 -16.57
#